data_AF-A0A9D8I5X3-F1
#
_entry.id   AF-A0A9D8I5X3-F1
#
_cell.length_a   1.000
_cell.length_b   1.000
_cell.length_c   1.000
_cell.angle_alpha   90.00
_cell.angle_beta   90.00
_cell.angle_gamma   90.00
#
_symmetry.space_group_name_H-M   'P 1'
#
loop_
_entity.id
_entity.type
_entity.pdbx_description
1 polymer ?
#
loop_
_entity_poly.entity_id
_entity_poly.type
_entity_poly.pdbx_seq_one_letter_code
_entity_poly.pdbx_strand_id
1 'polypeptide(L)'
;MLAGRAKIEAELAKVIIGQREVIEQILLALLSGGHCLITGAPGLAKTLLVKSIAQIFHLRFQRIQFTPDLMPADITGTEILEESADGPGRRMVFVRGPIFANMILADEINRTPPKTQAALLEAMQEHQVTAAGVRHALEEPFFVLATQNPIEMEGTYPLPEAQLDRFMFNVVMDYLPEADEVAVVAETTSRATPKIEALFYGADVLRFHDIVRKVPIALDVVRYAVKLAAASRPKQAGSPAFVNEWVSWGAGTRSGQFLVLGAKARALLQGRAHATIEDIRALAHPVLRHRVLINYRAEAEGVNVEAVIHKLLETVQPPAGG
;
A
#
# COMPACT_ATOMS: atom_id res chain seq x y z
N MET A 1 8.21 -19.94 7.71
CA MET A 1 7.37 -18.73 7.65
C MET A 1 6.72 -18.38 8.99
N LEU A 2 6.00 -19.29 9.67
CA LEU A 2 5.40 -19.04 11.00
C LEU A 2 6.39 -18.51 12.04
N ALA A 3 7.57 -19.13 12.17
CA ALA A 3 8.63 -18.64 13.06
C ALA A 3 9.19 -17.27 12.63
N GLY A 4 9.09 -16.92 11.34
CA GLY A 4 9.47 -15.60 10.83
C GLY A 4 8.42 -14.54 11.17
N ARG A 5 7.13 -14.85 10.99
CA ARG A 5 6.02 -13.97 11.38
C ARG A 5 6.08 -13.60 12.87
N ALA A 6 6.19 -14.60 13.75
CA ALA A 6 6.24 -14.36 15.19
C ALA A 6 7.44 -13.50 15.59
N LYS A 7 8.60 -13.68 14.91
CA LYS A 7 9.77 -12.82 15.12
C LYS A 7 9.55 -11.38 14.64
N ILE A 8 8.93 -11.19 13.46
CA ILE A 8 8.58 -9.85 12.96
C ILE A 8 7.62 -9.16 13.93
N GLU A 9 6.56 -9.85 14.36
CA GLU A 9 5.59 -9.32 15.32
C GLU A 9 6.25 -8.97 16.65
N ALA A 10 7.15 -9.82 17.16
CA ALA A 10 7.90 -9.54 18.39
C ALA A 10 8.84 -8.34 18.27
N GLU A 11 9.53 -8.17 17.12
CA GLU A 11 10.38 -7.01 16.87
C GLU A 11 9.57 -5.72 16.73
N LEU A 12 8.44 -5.76 16.01
CA LEU A 12 7.55 -4.60 15.88
C LEU A 12 6.90 -4.23 17.20
N ALA A 13 6.52 -5.20 18.03
CA ALA A 13 5.89 -4.98 19.33
C ALA A 13 6.81 -4.24 20.33
N LYS A 14 8.12 -4.14 20.05
CA LYS A 14 9.04 -3.31 20.85
C LYS A 14 8.76 -1.81 20.72
N VAL A 15 8.19 -1.38 19.60
CA VAL A 15 8.03 0.05 19.27
C VAL A 15 6.61 0.41 18.80
N ILE A 16 5.82 -0.56 18.35
CA ILE A 16 4.43 -0.39 17.92
C ILE A 16 3.53 -1.16 18.88
N ILE A 17 2.59 -0.45 19.49
CA ILE A 17 1.52 -1.02 20.30
C ILE A 17 0.25 -1.04 19.45
N GLY A 18 -0.47 -2.17 19.47
CA GLY A 18 -1.69 -2.35 18.69
C GLY A 18 -1.43 -2.50 17.17
N GLN A 19 -2.41 -2.07 16.36
CA GLN A 19 -2.33 -2.01 14.88
C GLN A 19 -1.99 -3.32 14.14
N ARG A 20 -2.34 -4.48 14.71
CA ARG A 20 -1.99 -5.80 14.14
C ARG A 20 -2.46 -5.98 12.71
N GLU A 21 -3.68 -5.56 12.39
CA GLU A 21 -4.25 -5.68 11.05
C GLU A 21 -3.49 -4.79 10.03
N VAL A 22 -3.15 -3.57 10.42
CA VAL A 22 -2.39 -2.62 9.60
C VAL A 22 -1.00 -3.17 9.30
N ILE A 23 -0.31 -3.69 10.32
CA ILE A 23 0.97 -4.39 10.18
C ILE A 23 0.84 -5.56 9.20
N GLU A 24 -0.17 -6.43 9.39
CA GLU A 24 -0.40 -7.58 8.51
C GLU A 24 -0.60 -7.12 7.06
N GLN A 25 -1.48 -6.17 6.80
CA GLN A 25 -1.74 -5.67 5.44
C GLN A 25 -0.49 -5.07 4.77
N ILE A 26 0.32 -4.29 5.49
CA ILE A 26 1.57 -3.72 4.96
C ILE A 26 2.58 -4.82 4.64
N LEU A 27 2.75 -5.81 5.54
CA LEU A 27 3.65 -6.94 5.29
C LEU A 27 3.17 -7.75 4.09
N LEU A 28 1.87 -8.01 3.96
CA LEU A 28 1.30 -8.72 2.82
C LEU A 28 1.58 -8.00 1.50
N ALA A 29 1.45 -6.67 1.45
CA ALA A 29 1.79 -5.90 0.27
C ALA A 29 3.29 -5.95 -0.06
N LEU A 30 4.15 -5.74 0.95
CA LEU A 30 5.61 -5.80 0.80
C LEU A 30 6.07 -7.16 0.25
N LEU A 31 5.56 -8.26 0.82
CA LEU A 31 5.88 -9.63 0.42
C LEU A 31 5.26 -10.02 -0.93
N SER A 32 4.22 -9.29 -1.39
CA SER A 32 3.60 -9.50 -2.70
C SER A 32 4.19 -8.58 -3.79
N GLY A 33 5.05 -7.62 -3.43
CA GLY A 33 5.56 -6.60 -4.34
C GLY A 33 4.51 -5.58 -4.78
N GLY A 34 3.46 -5.37 -3.98
CA GLY A 34 2.46 -4.32 -4.23
C GLY A 34 2.71 -3.10 -3.37
N HIS A 35 2.17 -1.93 -3.75
CA HIS A 35 2.25 -0.68 -2.98
C HIS A 35 1.02 -0.49 -2.08
N CYS A 36 1.13 0.33 -1.02
CA CYS A 36 0.01 0.63 -0.13
C CYS A 36 -0.38 2.11 -0.16
N LEU A 37 -1.68 2.35 -0.03
CA LEU A 37 -2.24 3.63 0.37
C LEU A 37 -2.62 3.51 1.85
N ILE A 38 -2.30 4.50 2.67
CA ILE A 38 -2.66 4.55 4.09
C ILE A 38 -3.59 5.73 4.32
N THR A 39 -4.80 5.45 4.78
CA THR A 39 -5.77 6.46 5.18
C THR A 39 -5.91 6.45 6.70
N GLY A 40 -5.89 7.62 7.33
CA GLY A 40 -6.01 7.74 8.79
C GLY A 40 -5.65 9.15 9.26
N ALA A 41 -6.02 9.49 10.49
CA ALA A 41 -5.71 10.79 11.07
C ALA A 41 -4.18 11.03 11.20
N PRO A 42 -3.74 12.30 11.27
CA PRO A 42 -2.39 12.65 11.69
C PRO A 42 -2.07 12.09 13.08
N GLY A 43 -0.79 11.83 13.37
CA GLY A 43 -0.35 11.44 14.72
C GLY A 43 -0.47 9.94 15.06
N LEU A 44 -1.07 9.12 14.21
CA LEU A 44 -1.26 7.68 14.44
C LEU A 44 0.00 6.80 14.20
N ALA A 45 1.21 7.36 14.41
CA ALA A 45 2.49 6.66 14.30
C ALA A 45 2.83 6.01 12.93
N LYS A 46 2.20 6.45 11.82
CA LYS A 46 2.49 5.97 10.43
C LYS A 46 3.99 5.91 10.13
N THR A 47 4.69 7.01 10.37
CA THR A 47 6.12 7.12 10.09
C THR A 47 6.94 6.14 10.91
N LEU A 48 6.59 5.95 12.19
CA LEU A 48 7.27 4.99 13.05
C LEU A 48 7.05 3.56 12.56
N LEU A 49 5.81 3.20 12.21
CA LEU A 49 5.44 1.89 11.69
C LEU A 49 6.23 1.53 10.42
N VAL A 50 6.21 2.41 9.43
CA VAL A 50 6.88 2.19 8.14
C VAL A 50 8.40 2.14 8.32
N LYS A 51 8.98 3.05 9.11
CA LYS A 51 10.41 3.02 9.43
C LYS A 51 10.82 1.73 10.16
N SER A 52 9.97 1.24 11.06
CA SER A 52 10.21 0.01 11.82
C SER A 52 10.25 -1.21 10.92
N ILE A 53 9.29 -1.32 9.99
CA ILE A 53 9.28 -2.39 8.98
C ILE A 53 10.53 -2.28 8.09
N ALA A 54 10.92 -1.08 7.66
CA ALA A 54 12.14 -0.89 6.88
C ALA A 54 13.39 -1.40 7.61
N GLN A 55 13.48 -1.16 8.93
CA GLN A 55 14.59 -1.65 9.76
C GLN A 55 14.62 -3.18 9.87
N ILE A 56 13.46 -3.82 10.04
CA ILE A 56 13.36 -5.29 10.10
C ILE A 56 13.88 -5.96 8.83
N PHE A 57 13.60 -5.36 7.66
CA PHE A 57 14.02 -5.87 6.35
C PHE A 57 15.32 -5.25 5.82
N HIS A 58 16.02 -4.46 6.64
CA HIS A 58 17.25 -3.75 6.29
C HIS A 58 17.13 -2.99 4.95
N LEU A 59 16.02 -2.27 4.80
CA LEU A 59 15.67 -1.50 3.61
C LEU A 59 16.06 -0.03 3.81
N ARG A 60 16.55 0.61 2.74
CA ARG A 60 16.76 2.06 2.74
C ARG A 60 15.39 2.74 2.78
N PHE A 61 15.13 3.45 3.88
CA PHE A 61 13.90 4.20 4.10
C PHE A 61 14.07 5.67 3.70
N GLN A 62 13.11 6.22 2.96
CA GLN A 62 12.99 7.65 2.72
C GLN A 62 11.56 8.13 2.96
N ARG A 63 11.43 9.30 3.56
CA ARG A 63 10.17 10.00 3.73
C ARG A 63 10.16 11.21 2.80
N ILE A 64 9.13 11.32 1.98
CA ILE A 64 8.89 12.46 1.11
C ILE A 64 7.59 13.09 1.58
N GLN A 65 7.67 14.34 2.03
CA GLN A 65 6.48 15.13 2.35
C GLN A 65 5.99 15.79 1.08
N PHE A 66 4.75 15.54 0.69
CA PHE A 66 4.14 16.16 -0.47
C PHE A 66 3.56 17.52 -0.03
N THR A 67 4.11 18.59 -0.60
CA THR A 67 3.71 19.98 -0.35
C THR A 67 3.28 20.64 -1.66
N PRO A 68 2.44 21.70 -1.65
CA PRO A 68 1.93 22.31 -2.88
C PRO A 68 2.99 22.80 -3.86
N ASP A 69 4.19 23.11 -3.36
CA ASP A 69 5.35 23.61 -4.10
C ASP A 69 6.32 22.51 -4.57
N LEU A 70 6.12 21.26 -4.17
CA LEU A 70 7.00 20.14 -4.53
C LEU A 70 6.95 19.89 -6.05
N MET A 71 8.12 19.92 -6.68
CA MET A 71 8.26 19.69 -8.12
C MET A 71 8.58 18.21 -8.41
N PRO A 72 8.27 17.69 -9.62
CA PRO A 72 8.63 16.33 -10.02
C PRO A 72 10.12 16.01 -9.80
N ALA A 73 11.00 16.95 -10.15
CA ALA A 73 12.45 16.80 -10.02
C ALA A 73 12.93 16.69 -8.55
N ASP A 74 12.17 17.23 -7.59
CA ASP A 74 12.50 17.09 -6.17
C ASP A 74 12.25 15.66 -5.66
N ILE A 75 11.44 14.87 -6.37
CA ILE A 75 11.18 13.46 -6.09
C ILE A 75 12.15 12.58 -6.90
N THR A 76 12.22 12.82 -8.20
CA THR A 76 12.93 11.96 -9.14
C THR A 76 14.42 12.25 -9.20
N GLY A 77 14.86 13.46 -8.85
CA GLY A 77 16.23 13.91 -8.99
C GLY A 77 16.39 14.93 -10.12
N THR A 78 17.54 15.58 -10.13
CA THR A 78 17.85 16.67 -11.05
C THR A 78 19.27 16.54 -11.59
N GLU A 79 19.52 17.10 -12.75
CA GLU A 79 20.83 17.22 -13.33
C GLU A 79 21.47 18.54 -12.89
N ILE A 80 22.65 18.46 -12.27
CA ILE A 80 23.43 19.64 -11.87
C ILE A 80 24.71 19.72 -12.68
N LEU A 81 25.18 20.95 -12.88
CA LEU A 81 26.43 21.21 -13.57
C LEU A 81 27.56 21.22 -12.52
N GLU A 82 28.41 20.21 -12.55
CA GLU A 82 29.55 20.08 -11.65
C GLU A 82 30.85 20.48 -12.37
N GLU A 83 31.74 21.20 -11.69
CA GLU A 83 33.06 21.52 -12.21
C GLU A 83 33.93 20.26 -12.18
N SER A 84 34.57 19.95 -13.32
CA SER A 84 35.40 18.76 -13.42
C SER A 84 36.66 18.92 -12.57
N ALA A 85 36.97 17.92 -11.74
CA ALA A 85 38.17 17.93 -10.91
C ALA A 85 39.48 17.96 -11.74
N ASP A 86 39.42 17.52 -13.01
CA ASP A 86 40.59 17.28 -13.86
C ASP A 86 40.83 18.35 -14.97
N GLY A 87 40.15 19.51 -14.93
CA GLY A 87 40.44 20.60 -15.88
C GLY A 87 39.30 21.61 -16.11
N PRO A 88 39.48 22.57 -17.05
CA PRO A 88 38.44 23.55 -17.38
C PRO A 88 37.33 22.87 -18.20
N GLY A 89 36.41 22.22 -17.51
CA GLY A 89 35.25 21.56 -18.10
C GLY A 89 34.12 21.47 -17.08
N ARG A 90 32.88 21.58 -17.56
CA ARG A 90 31.68 21.41 -16.75
C ARG A 90 30.97 20.13 -17.20
N ARG A 91 30.62 19.26 -16.25
CA ARG A 91 29.92 17.99 -16.52
C ARG A 91 28.51 18.05 -15.94
N MET A 92 27.52 17.60 -16.72
CA MET A 92 26.19 17.32 -16.20
C MET A 92 26.23 16.04 -15.36
N VAL A 93 25.87 16.14 -14.08
CA VAL A 93 25.82 15.02 -13.14
C VAL A 93 24.42 14.90 -12.58
N PHE A 94 23.85 13.70 -12.69
CA PHE A 94 22.54 13.42 -12.14
C PHE A 94 22.62 13.21 -10.62
N VAL A 95 21.92 14.06 -9.89
CA VAL A 95 21.71 13.93 -8.45
C VAL A 95 20.41 13.19 -8.22
N ARG A 96 20.52 11.99 -7.65
CA ARG A 96 19.40 11.12 -7.32
C ARG A 96 18.46 11.80 -6.31
N GLY A 97 17.18 11.85 -6.63
CA GLY A 97 16.15 12.29 -5.71
C GLY A 97 15.86 11.28 -4.59
N PRO A 98 14.99 11.64 -3.64
CA PRO A 98 14.64 10.78 -2.49
C PRO A 98 13.91 9.48 -2.90
N ILE A 99 13.41 9.38 -4.14
CA ILE A 99 12.80 8.14 -4.64
C ILE A 99 13.79 6.98 -4.79
N PHE A 100 15.10 7.25 -4.84
CA PHE A 100 16.13 6.22 -4.91
C PHE A 100 16.42 5.58 -3.54
N ALA A 101 15.40 4.92 -2.99
CA ALA A 101 15.49 4.09 -1.80
C ALA A 101 14.54 2.88 -1.95
N ASN A 102 14.59 1.93 -1.01
CA ASN A 102 13.79 0.71 -1.11
C ASN A 102 12.37 0.89 -0.59
N MET A 103 12.18 1.74 0.43
CA MET A 103 10.90 1.93 1.10
C MET A 103 10.61 3.43 1.24
N ILE A 104 9.61 3.89 0.49
CA ILE A 104 9.22 5.29 0.40
C ILE A 104 7.93 5.51 1.18
N LEU A 105 7.95 6.43 2.15
CA LEU A 105 6.74 7.01 2.72
C LEU A 105 6.44 8.33 2.00
N ALA A 106 5.43 8.33 1.14
CA ALA A 106 4.93 9.51 0.44
C ALA A 106 3.78 10.11 1.25
N ASP A 107 4.12 11.05 2.13
CA ASP A 107 3.18 11.63 3.08
C ASP A 107 2.33 12.73 2.42
N GLU A 108 1.01 12.66 2.58
CA GLU A 108 0.03 13.62 2.06
C GLU A 108 0.10 13.81 0.54
N ILE A 109 0.14 12.70 -0.21
CA ILE A 109 0.27 12.71 -1.67
C ILE A 109 -0.76 13.61 -2.37
N ASN A 110 -1.94 13.77 -1.75
CA ASN A 110 -3.02 14.63 -2.22
C ASN A 110 -2.76 16.13 -2.02
N ARG A 111 -1.64 16.58 -1.46
CA ARG A 111 -1.30 18.02 -1.31
C ARG A 111 -0.43 18.59 -2.42
N THR A 112 -0.13 17.80 -3.46
CA THR A 112 0.67 18.24 -4.62
C THR A 112 -0.15 18.23 -5.91
N PRO A 113 0.22 19.06 -6.90
CA PRO A 113 -0.40 19.02 -8.21
C PRO A 113 -0.27 17.65 -8.91
N PRO A 114 -1.21 17.29 -9.81
CA PRO A 114 -1.22 15.99 -10.49
C PRO A 114 0.08 15.63 -11.22
N LYS A 115 0.83 16.62 -11.70
CA LYS A 115 2.12 16.39 -12.38
C LYS A 115 3.19 15.82 -11.44
N THR A 116 3.23 16.27 -10.19
CA THR A 116 4.16 15.78 -9.16
C THR A 116 3.73 14.40 -8.67
N GLN A 117 2.42 14.19 -8.47
CA GLN A 117 1.88 12.86 -8.18
C GLN A 117 2.24 11.84 -9.27
N ALA A 118 2.11 12.22 -10.54
CA ALA A 118 2.42 11.36 -11.68
C ALA A 118 3.87 10.89 -11.68
N ALA A 119 4.83 11.72 -11.24
CA ALA A 119 6.24 11.35 -11.19
C ALA A 119 6.50 10.17 -10.21
N LEU A 120 5.84 10.18 -9.04
CA LEU A 120 5.90 9.06 -8.10
C LEU A 120 5.22 7.81 -8.68
N LEU A 121 4.05 7.98 -9.28
CA LEU A 121 3.23 6.87 -9.77
C LEU A 121 3.82 6.20 -11.03
N GLU A 122 4.55 6.96 -11.84
CA GLU A 122 5.36 6.44 -12.95
C GLU A 122 6.51 5.61 -12.40
N ALA A 123 7.26 6.12 -11.42
CA ALA A 123 8.33 5.38 -10.75
C ALA A 123 7.84 4.06 -10.13
N MET A 124 6.64 4.05 -9.53
CA MET A 124 5.98 2.84 -9.02
C MET A 124 5.68 1.80 -10.11
N GLN A 125 5.34 2.24 -11.32
CA GLN A 125 4.93 1.34 -12.39
C GLN A 125 6.11 0.85 -13.24
N GLU A 126 7.06 1.74 -13.50
CA GLU A 126 8.18 1.52 -14.41
C GLU A 126 9.46 1.06 -13.70
N HIS A 127 9.51 1.18 -12.36
CA HIS A 127 10.69 0.84 -11.55
C HIS A 127 11.97 1.56 -11.99
N GLN A 128 11.82 2.70 -12.65
CA GLN A 128 12.90 3.55 -13.14
C GLN A 128 12.43 5.00 -13.18
N VAL A 129 13.40 5.91 -13.30
CA VAL A 129 13.19 7.34 -13.55
C VAL A 129 13.92 7.70 -14.84
N THR A 130 13.31 8.55 -15.67
CA THR A 130 14.00 9.15 -16.82
C THR A 130 14.34 10.60 -16.53
N ALA A 131 15.62 10.97 -16.60
CA ALA A 131 16.10 12.33 -16.47
C ALA A 131 16.97 12.67 -17.70
N ALA A 132 16.67 13.79 -18.37
CA ALA A 132 17.36 14.23 -19.59
C ALA A 132 17.56 13.15 -20.68
N GLY A 133 16.58 12.24 -20.82
CA GLY A 133 16.63 11.13 -21.78
C GLY A 133 17.45 9.92 -21.33
N VAL A 134 18.07 9.96 -20.15
CA VAL A 134 18.79 8.84 -19.54
C VAL A 134 17.88 8.13 -18.53
N ARG A 135 17.85 6.80 -18.60
CA ARG A 135 17.09 5.96 -17.68
C ARG A 135 17.94 5.59 -16.47
N HIS A 136 17.38 5.79 -15.29
CA HIS A 136 17.98 5.44 -14.00
C HIS A 136 17.07 4.43 -13.30
N ALA A 137 17.55 3.18 -13.19
CA ALA A 137 16.81 2.14 -12.48
C ALA A 137 16.73 2.43 -10.97
N LEU A 138 15.57 2.14 -10.38
CA LEU A 138 15.38 2.16 -8.93
C LEU A 138 16.02 0.91 -8.32
N GLU A 139 16.37 0.99 -7.04
CA GLU A 139 16.94 -0.16 -6.33
C GLU A 139 15.81 -1.07 -5.83
N GLU A 140 15.91 -2.35 -6.17
CA GLU A 140 14.96 -3.37 -5.74
C GLU A 140 15.32 -3.99 -4.38
N PRO A 141 14.34 -4.32 -3.53
CA PRO A 141 12.90 -4.12 -3.71
C PRO A 141 12.49 -2.64 -3.63
N PHE A 142 11.56 -2.22 -4.47
CA PHE A 142 10.99 -0.87 -4.43
C PHE A 142 9.53 -0.88 -3.94
N PHE A 143 9.27 -0.29 -2.76
CA PHE A 143 7.97 -0.26 -2.10
C PHE A 143 7.59 1.17 -1.71
N VAL A 144 6.32 1.51 -1.93
CA VAL A 144 5.80 2.86 -1.68
C VAL A 144 4.56 2.73 -0.82
N LEU A 145 4.53 3.53 0.25
CA LEU A 145 3.35 3.75 1.07
C LEU A 145 2.99 5.22 0.95
N ALA A 146 1.88 5.49 0.27
CA ALA A 146 1.35 6.83 0.18
C ALA A 146 0.35 7.07 1.31
N THR A 147 0.34 8.25 1.92
CA THR A 147 -0.71 8.63 2.88
C THR A 147 -1.62 9.68 2.26
N GLN A 148 -2.91 9.61 2.57
CA GLN A 148 -3.85 10.68 2.28
C GLN A 148 -4.40 11.21 3.59
N ASN A 149 -4.45 12.54 3.71
CA ASN A 149 -5.14 13.20 4.81
C ASN A 149 -6.61 13.43 4.39
N PRO A 150 -7.59 12.77 5.04
CA PRO A 150 -8.99 12.90 4.65
C PRO A 150 -9.69 14.13 5.25
N ILE A 151 -9.06 14.85 6.19
CA ILE A 151 -9.69 15.92 6.98
C ILE A 151 -9.54 17.28 6.29
N GLU A 152 -8.36 17.56 5.75
CA GLU A 152 -8.06 18.82 5.06
C GLU A 152 -8.43 18.70 3.59
N MET A 153 -9.51 19.37 3.18
CA MET A 153 -9.96 19.41 1.77
C MET A 153 -9.36 20.59 1.00
N GLU A 154 -8.96 21.66 1.69
CA GLU A 154 -8.41 22.87 1.07
C GLU A 154 -6.98 22.64 0.56
N GLY A 155 -6.71 23.06 -0.68
CA GLY A 155 -5.39 22.87 -1.29
C GLY A 155 -5.04 21.41 -1.60
N THR A 156 -6.04 20.53 -1.70
CA THR A 156 -5.83 19.13 -2.08
C THR A 156 -6.24 18.82 -3.51
N TYR A 157 -5.51 17.87 -4.10
CA TYR A 157 -5.68 17.32 -5.43
C TYR A 157 -5.93 15.81 -5.28
N PRO A 158 -7.19 15.34 -5.36
CA PRO A 158 -7.49 13.93 -5.21
C PRO A 158 -6.80 13.13 -6.32
N LEU A 159 -6.31 11.94 -5.97
CA LEU A 159 -5.79 11.02 -6.97
C LEU A 159 -6.95 10.47 -7.81
N PRO A 160 -6.87 10.53 -9.15
CA PRO A 160 -7.83 9.86 -10.00
C PRO A 160 -7.89 8.36 -9.70
N GLU A 161 -9.05 7.74 -9.94
CA GLU A 161 -9.32 6.34 -9.66
C GLU A 161 -8.32 5.43 -10.39
N ALA A 162 -7.94 5.80 -11.62
CA ALA A 162 -6.94 5.09 -12.40
C ALA A 162 -5.55 5.08 -11.72
N GLN A 163 -5.23 6.12 -10.95
CA GLN A 163 -4.00 6.20 -10.16
C GLN A 163 -4.11 5.40 -8.86
N LEU A 164 -5.24 5.54 -8.15
CA LEU A 164 -5.51 4.76 -6.94
C LEU A 164 -5.44 3.25 -7.22
N ASP A 165 -5.90 2.80 -8.38
CA ASP A 165 -5.90 1.39 -8.78
C ASP A 165 -4.49 0.76 -8.86
N ARG A 166 -3.41 1.57 -8.86
CA ARG A 166 -2.01 1.08 -8.79
C ARG A 166 -1.60 0.61 -7.40
N PHE A 167 -2.26 1.07 -6.35
CA PHE A 167 -1.99 0.62 -4.97
C PHE A 167 -2.69 -0.71 -4.70
N MET A 168 -1.96 -1.72 -4.24
CA MET A 168 -2.51 -3.04 -3.93
C MET A 168 -3.59 -2.94 -2.86
N PHE A 169 -3.27 -2.27 -1.74
CA PHE A 169 -4.18 -2.07 -0.62
C PHE A 169 -4.39 -0.60 -0.30
N ASN A 170 -5.61 -0.24 0.11
CA ASN A 170 -5.87 0.88 0.99
C ASN A 170 -5.97 0.34 2.42
N VAL A 171 -5.01 0.70 3.26
CA VAL A 171 -4.92 0.33 4.67
C VAL A 171 -5.50 1.48 5.49
N VAL A 172 -6.56 1.18 6.25
CA VAL A 172 -7.15 2.16 7.16
C VAL A 172 -6.53 1.99 8.53
N MET A 173 -6.08 3.10 9.10
CA MET A 173 -5.51 3.15 10.42
C MET A 173 -6.28 4.17 11.24
N ASP A 174 -6.90 3.68 12.30
CA ASP A 174 -7.77 4.45 13.19
C ASP A 174 -7.11 4.62 14.56
N TYR A 175 -7.74 5.40 15.44
CA TYR A 175 -7.33 5.54 16.83
C TYR A 175 -7.26 4.18 17.53
N LEU A 176 -6.29 4.07 18.44
CA LEU A 176 -6.13 2.88 19.25
C LEU A 176 -7.22 2.83 20.32
N PRO A 177 -7.59 1.63 20.80
CA PRO A 177 -8.34 1.52 22.05
C PRO A 177 -7.62 2.26 23.18
N GLU A 178 -8.36 2.84 24.12
CA GLU A 178 -7.81 3.66 25.21
C GLU A 178 -6.65 2.98 25.95
N ALA A 179 -6.77 1.67 26.24
CA ALA A 179 -5.72 0.92 26.94
C ALA A 179 -4.40 0.88 26.15
N ASP A 180 -4.47 0.70 24.83
CA ASP A 180 -3.30 0.69 23.94
C ASP A 180 -2.74 2.11 23.79
N GLU A 181 -3.61 3.12 23.70
CA GLU A 181 -3.20 4.53 23.60
C GLU A 181 -2.50 5.02 24.86
N VAL A 182 -3.00 4.65 26.05
CA VAL A 182 -2.33 4.91 27.34
C VAL A 182 -0.94 4.28 27.37
N ALA A 183 -0.79 3.05 26.87
CA ALA A 183 0.51 2.39 26.79
C ALA A 183 1.47 3.13 25.84
N VAL A 184 0.99 3.58 24.67
CA VAL A 184 1.78 4.40 23.73
C VAL A 184 2.25 5.69 24.39
N VAL A 185 1.35 6.43 25.04
CA VAL A 185 1.69 7.70 25.71
C VAL A 185 2.69 7.45 26.84
N ALA A 186 2.49 6.41 27.64
CA ALA A 186 3.41 6.07 28.73
C ALA A 186 4.81 5.70 28.21
N GLU A 187 4.93 4.85 27.19
CA GLU A 187 6.23 4.40 26.67
C GLU A 187 6.99 5.50 25.94
N THR A 188 6.29 6.30 25.13
CA THR A 188 6.91 7.41 24.37
C THR A 188 7.39 8.56 25.24
N THR A 189 6.87 8.69 26.46
CA THR A 189 7.25 9.76 27.40
C THR A 189 8.25 9.33 28.48
N SER A 190 8.59 8.04 28.58
CA SER A 190 9.37 7.51 29.73
C SER A 190 10.63 6.72 29.38
N ARG A 191 10.84 6.27 28.14
CA ARG A 191 11.98 5.40 27.76
C ARG A 191 12.73 5.86 26.51
N ALA A 192 14.00 5.42 26.42
CA ALA A 192 14.74 5.40 25.17
C ALA A 192 14.11 4.36 24.22
N THR A 193 13.94 4.71 22.95
CA THR A 193 13.33 3.83 21.94
C THR A 193 14.17 2.57 21.78
N PRO A 194 13.61 1.36 22.01
CA PRO A 194 14.36 0.12 21.82
C PRO A 194 14.79 -0.01 20.35
N LYS A 195 15.98 -0.57 20.14
CA LYS A 195 16.51 -0.81 18.81
C LYS A 195 15.84 -2.03 18.20
N ILE A 196 15.36 -1.88 16.98
CA ILE A 196 14.87 -2.97 16.14
C ILE A 196 16.07 -3.69 15.54
N GLU A 197 16.06 -5.03 15.62
CA GLU A 197 17.06 -5.84 14.95
C GLU A 197 16.61 -6.20 13.53
N ALA A 198 17.52 -6.09 12.57
CA ALA A 198 17.27 -6.53 11.22
C ALA A 198 17.18 -8.07 11.18
N LEU A 199 16.06 -8.58 10.69
CA LEU A 199 15.79 -10.01 10.54
C LEU A 199 16.00 -10.51 9.11
N PHE A 200 15.82 -9.62 8.14
CA PHE A 200 15.87 -9.89 6.71
C PHE A 200 16.59 -8.76 5.97
N TYR A 201 16.91 -9.00 4.71
CA TYR A 201 17.50 -8.04 3.77
C TYR A 201 16.62 -7.88 2.53
N GLY A 202 16.89 -6.87 1.70
CA GLY A 202 16.16 -6.65 0.44
C GLY A 202 16.12 -7.87 -0.48
N ALA A 203 17.20 -8.66 -0.55
CA ALA A 203 17.23 -9.90 -1.32
C ALA A 203 16.23 -10.96 -0.80
N ASP A 204 15.94 -10.98 0.50
CA ASP A 204 14.90 -11.84 1.08
C ASP A 204 13.51 -11.45 0.60
N VAL A 205 13.23 -10.14 0.53
CA VAL A 205 11.96 -9.61 0.03
C VAL A 205 11.71 -10.06 -1.41
N LEU A 206 12.73 -9.97 -2.27
CA LEU A 206 12.62 -10.46 -3.65
C LEU A 206 12.40 -11.97 -3.72
N ARG A 207 13.06 -12.75 -2.85
CA ARG A 207 12.79 -14.19 -2.71
C ARG A 207 11.34 -14.45 -2.28
N PHE A 208 10.79 -13.64 -1.38
CA PHE A 208 9.39 -13.76 -0.99
C PHE A 208 8.44 -13.47 -2.15
N HIS A 209 8.71 -12.47 -2.99
CA HIS A 209 7.88 -12.19 -4.18
C HIS A 209 7.76 -13.43 -5.08
N ASP A 210 8.88 -14.13 -5.31
CA ASP A 210 8.90 -15.35 -6.11
C ASP A 210 8.15 -16.50 -5.45
N ILE A 211 8.30 -16.67 -4.13
CA ILE A 211 7.60 -17.72 -3.38
C ILE A 211 6.09 -17.46 -3.39
N VAL A 212 5.65 -16.22 -3.14
CA VAL A 212 4.24 -15.82 -3.17
C VAL A 212 3.61 -16.17 -4.51
N ARG A 213 4.27 -15.87 -5.64
CA ARG A 213 3.75 -16.19 -6.98
C ARG A 213 3.57 -17.70 -7.19
N LYS A 214 4.46 -18.52 -6.61
CA LYS A 214 4.45 -19.98 -6.71
C LYS A 214 3.43 -20.68 -5.81
N VAL A 215 2.81 -19.99 -4.85
CA VAL A 215 1.78 -20.58 -3.98
C VAL A 215 0.63 -21.13 -4.83
N PRO A 216 0.27 -22.42 -4.68
CA PRO A 216 -0.92 -23.00 -5.30
C PRO A 216 -2.20 -22.28 -4.87
N ILE A 217 -3.11 -22.11 -5.82
CA ILE A 217 -4.46 -21.61 -5.58
C ILE A 217 -5.41 -22.36 -6.52
N ALA A 218 -6.51 -22.88 -5.97
CA ALA A 218 -7.50 -23.58 -6.78
C ALA A 218 -8.22 -22.60 -7.72
N LEU A 219 -8.58 -23.06 -8.91
CA LEU A 219 -9.24 -22.22 -9.92
C LEU A 219 -10.55 -21.64 -9.41
N ASP A 220 -11.28 -22.36 -8.55
CA ASP A 220 -12.53 -21.88 -7.97
C ASP A 220 -12.33 -20.73 -6.98
N VAL A 221 -11.18 -20.67 -6.28
CA VAL A 221 -10.80 -19.53 -5.44
C VAL A 221 -10.49 -18.31 -6.31
N VAL A 222 -9.81 -18.51 -7.45
CA VAL A 222 -9.56 -17.44 -8.42
C VAL A 222 -10.87 -16.93 -9.04
N ARG A 223 -11.77 -17.84 -9.42
CA ARG A 223 -13.11 -17.50 -9.93
C ARG A 223 -13.91 -16.73 -8.90
N TYR A 224 -13.82 -17.10 -7.62
CA TYR A 224 -14.45 -16.37 -6.54
C TYR A 224 -13.94 -14.92 -6.45
N ALA A 225 -12.62 -14.70 -6.47
CA ALA A 225 -12.02 -13.37 -6.46
C ALA A 225 -12.48 -12.50 -7.66
N VAL A 226 -12.51 -13.10 -8.86
CA VAL A 226 -13.01 -12.43 -10.07
C VAL A 226 -14.49 -12.11 -9.98
N LYS A 227 -15.32 -13.04 -9.48
CA LYS A 227 -16.76 -12.86 -9.29
C LYS A 227 -17.05 -11.74 -8.29
N LEU A 228 -16.29 -11.68 -7.19
CA LEU A 228 -16.42 -10.63 -6.18
C LEU A 228 -16.11 -9.25 -6.79
N ALA A 229 -15.00 -9.12 -7.52
CA ALA A 229 -14.65 -7.88 -8.20
C ALA A 229 -15.69 -7.50 -9.27
N ALA A 230 -16.15 -8.46 -10.08
CA ALA A 230 -17.14 -8.22 -11.12
C ALA A 230 -18.50 -7.81 -10.56
N ALA A 231 -18.92 -8.39 -9.43
CA ALA A 231 -20.18 -8.05 -8.77
C ALA A 231 -20.22 -6.59 -8.28
N SER A 232 -19.08 -5.95 -8.05
CA SER A 232 -19.00 -4.53 -7.70
C SER A 232 -19.26 -3.57 -8.86
N ARG A 233 -19.34 -4.06 -10.11
CA ARG A 233 -19.50 -3.22 -11.31
C ARG A 233 -20.98 -2.92 -11.55
N PRO A 234 -21.40 -1.66 -11.61
CA PRO A 234 -22.79 -1.31 -11.89
C PRO A 234 -23.14 -1.59 -13.35
N LYS A 235 -24.44 -1.80 -13.62
CA LYS A 235 -25.05 -1.93 -14.96
C LYS A 235 -24.51 -3.11 -15.80
N GLN A 236 -23.99 -4.17 -15.16
CA GLN A 236 -23.63 -5.41 -15.84
C GLN A 236 -24.66 -6.51 -15.60
N ALA A 237 -24.66 -7.51 -16.48
CA ALA A 237 -25.50 -8.70 -16.30
C ALA A 237 -25.09 -9.43 -15.02
N GLY A 238 -26.04 -9.61 -14.10
CA GLY A 238 -25.78 -10.26 -12.80
C GLY A 238 -25.25 -9.34 -11.71
N SER A 239 -25.12 -8.03 -11.94
CA SER A 239 -24.80 -7.07 -10.89
C SER A 239 -25.93 -7.04 -9.84
N PRO A 240 -25.62 -7.15 -8.54
CA PRO A 240 -26.62 -7.03 -7.47
C PRO A 240 -27.37 -5.70 -7.55
N ALA A 241 -28.66 -5.70 -7.17
CA ALA A 241 -29.51 -4.51 -7.24
C ALA A 241 -28.91 -3.30 -6.49
N PHE A 242 -28.42 -3.52 -5.26
CA PHE A 242 -27.80 -2.47 -4.45
C PHE A 242 -26.55 -1.86 -5.11
N VAL A 243 -25.81 -2.62 -5.94
CA VAL A 243 -24.65 -2.09 -6.67
C VAL A 243 -25.10 -1.14 -7.75
N ASN A 244 -26.19 -1.46 -8.47
CA ASN A 244 -26.76 -0.55 -9.47
C ASN A 244 -27.33 0.72 -8.84
N GLU A 245 -27.76 0.64 -7.59
CA GLU A 245 -28.34 1.77 -6.84
C GLU A 245 -27.28 2.67 -6.21
N TRP A 246 -26.22 2.09 -5.62
CA TRP A 246 -25.27 2.81 -4.78
C TRP A 246 -23.89 3.05 -5.41
N VAL A 247 -23.50 2.28 -6.43
CA VAL A 247 -22.14 2.33 -6.99
C VAL A 247 -22.13 3.06 -8.33
N SER A 248 -21.25 4.06 -8.45
CA SER A 248 -20.99 4.78 -9.71
C SER A 248 -19.90 4.10 -10.54
N TRP A 249 -18.89 3.52 -9.89
CA TRP A 249 -17.79 2.81 -10.54
C TRP A 249 -17.30 1.63 -9.71
N GLY A 250 -17.06 0.49 -10.36
CA GLY A 250 -16.68 -0.77 -9.70
C GLY A 250 -15.26 -1.21 -10.00
N ALA A 251 -14.86 -2.28 -9.32
CA ALA A 251 -13.48 -2.74 -9.29
C ALA A 251 -13.02 -3.40 -10.61
N GLY A 252 -11.83 -3.02 -11.09
CA GLY A 252 -11.21 -3.55 -12.31
C GLY A 252 -10.59 -4.94 -12.14
N THR A 253 -9.94 -5.45 -13.18
CA THR A 253 -9.26 -6.77 -13.16
C THR A 253 -8.10 -6.82 -12.17
N ARG A 254 -7.41 -5.70 -11.93
CA ARG A 254 -6.34 -5.61 -10.92
C ARG A 254 -6.79 -6.00 -9.52
N SER A 255 -8.05 -5.71 -9.17
CA SER A 255 -8.64 -6.15 -7.89
C SER A 255 -8.58 -7.67 -7.72
N GLY A 256 -8.94 -8.44 -8.76
CA GLY A 256 -8.84 -9.89 -8.72
C GLY A 256 -7.39 -10.37 -8.59
N GLN A 257 -6.45 -9.71 -9.27
CA GLN A 257 -5.02 -10.01 -9.17
C GLN A 257 -4.48 -9.74 -7.76
N PHE A 258 -4.81 -8.60 -7.16
CA PHE A 258 -4.39 -8.23 -5.82
C PHE A 258 -5.04 -9.07 -4.73
N LEU A 259 -6.31 -9.44 -4.89
CA LEU A 259 -6.95 -10.42 -4.00
C LEU A 259 -6.19 -11.75 -4.02
N VAL A 260 -5.88 -12.28 -5.20
CA VAL A 260 -5.16 -13.56 -5.35
C VAL A 260 -3.74 -13.47 -4.81
N LEU A 261 -2.97 -12.44 -5.17
CA LEU A 261 -1.59 -12.27 -4.69
C LEU A 261 -1.54 -12.08 -3.16
N GLY A 262 -2.41 -11.21 -2.64
CA GLY A 262 -2.53 -10.99 -1.20
C GLY A 262 -2.94 -12.27 -0.46
N ALA A 263 -3.88 -13.05 -1.03
CA ALA A 263 -4.31 -14.31 -0.42
C ALA A 263 -3.19 -15.35 -0.37
N LYS A 264 -2.37 -15.43 -1.43
CA LYS A 264 -1.17 -16.28 -1.46
C LYS A 264 -0.15 -15.85 -0.41
N ALA A 265 0.11 -14.55 -0.28
CA ALA A 265 0.99 -14.03 0.77
C ALA A 265 0.44 -14.30 2.17
N ARG A 266 -0.87 -14.16 2.37
CA ARG A 266 -1.55 -14.40 3.64
C ARG A 266 -1.50 -15.87 4.05
N ALA A 267 -1.72 -16.78 3.12
CA ALA A 267 -1.55 -18.21 3.34
C ALA A 267 -0.14 -18.53 3.84
N LEU A 268 0.89 -18.02 3.17
CA LEU A 268 2.28 -18.24 3.57
C LEU A 268 2.60 -17.65 4.94
N LEU A 269 2.15 -16.42 5.22
CA LEU A 269 2.35 -15.75 6.50
C LEU A 269 1.70 -16.53 7.65
N GLN A 270 0.58 -17.20 7.38
CA GLN A 270 -0.11 -18.11 8.29
C GLN A 270 0.45 -19.54 8.29
N GLY A 271 1.52 -19.81 7.53
CA GLY A 271 2.16 -21.13 7.45
C GLY A 271 1.39 -22.17 6.64
N ARG A 272 0.38 -21.76 5.87
CA ARG A 272 -0.35 -22.63 4.95
C ARG A 272 0.35 -22.67 3.60
N ALA A 273 0.25 -23.82 2.93
CA ALA A 273 0.89 -24.06 1.64
C ALA A 273 0.01 -23.67 0.43
N HIS A 274 -1.25 -23.29 0.64
CA HIS A 274 -2.17 -22.89 -0.42
C HIS A 274 -3.14 -21.82 0.08
N ALA A 275 -3.59 -20.96 -0.84
CA ALA A 275 -4.58 -19.92 -0.56
C ALA A 275 -6.01 -20.47 -0.62
N THR A 276 -6.88 -19.96 0.25
CA THR A 276 -8.29 -20.36 0.36
C THR A 276 -9.23 -19.19 0.12
N ILE A 277 -10.55 -19.44 0.15
CA ILE A 277 -11.55 -18.36 -0.02
C ILE A 277 -11.53 -17.41 1.18
N GLU A 278 -11.27 -17.91 2.38
CA GLU A 278 -11.15 -17.10 3.59
C GLU A 278 -10.07 -16.03 3.44
N ASP A 279 -8.97 -16.34 2.74
CA ASP A 279 -7.93 -15.36 2.44
C ASP A 279 -8.42 -14.24 1.52
N ILE A 280 -9.20 -14.59 0.49
CA ILE A 280 -9.80 -13.61 -0.43
C ILE A 280 -10.77 -12.72 0.34
N ARG A 281 -11.63 -13.31 1.18
CA ARG A 281 -12.62 -12.57 1.98
C ARG A 281 -11.95 -11.63 2.98
N ALA A 282 -10.89 -12.09 3.65
CA ALA A 282 -10.13 -11.27 4.61
C ALA A 282 -9.47 -10.04 3.96
N LEU A 283 -9.15 -10.10 2.66
CA LEU A 283 -8.50 -9.02 1.94
C LEU A 283 -9.45 -8.21 1.04
N ALA A 284 -10.75 -8.50 1.07
CA ALA A 284 -11.74 -7.81 0.26
C ALA A 284 -11.81 -6.31 0.56
N HIS A 285 -11.86 -5.94 1.84
CA HIS A 285 -11.88 -4.55 2.28
C HIS A 285 -10.65 -3.75 1.81
N PRO A 286 -9.40 -4.13 2.18
CA PRO A 286 -8.24 -3.35 1.78
C PRO A 286 -8.01 -3.30 0.27
N VAL A 287 -8.47 -4.30 -0.50
CA VAL A 287 -8.35 -4.27 -1.97
C VAL A 287 -9.45 -3.44 -2.63
N LEU A 288 -10.70 -3.53 -2.18
CA LEU A 288 -11.84 -2.96 -2.92
C LEU A 288 -12.17 -1.52 -2.52
N ARG A 289 -11.79 -1.08 -1.32
CA ARG A 289 -12.17 0.23 -0.75
C ARG A 289 -11.89 1.43 -1.65
N HIS A 290 -10.71 1.48 -2.27
CA HIS A 290 -10.33 2.56 -3.18
C HIS A 290 -10.63 2.27 -4.65
N ARG A 291 -11.36 1.18 -4.93
CA ARG A 291 -11.73 0.71 -6.28
C ARG A 291 -13.24 0.68 -6.52
N VAL A 292 -14.03 0.91 -5.48
CA VAL A 292 -15.49 1.02 -5.53
C VAL A 292 -15.85 2.45 -5.17
N LEU A 293 -16.38 3.18 -6.15
CA LEU A 293 -16.85 4.55 -5.96
C LEU A 293 -18.36 4.52 -5.75
N ILE A 294 -18.80 5.05 -4.62
CA ILE A 294 -20.22 5.24 -4.33
C ILE A 294 -20.74 6.49 -5.03
N ASN A 295 -22.05 6.56 -5.25
CA ASN A 295 -22.69 7.74 -5.81
C ASN A 295 -23.28 8.64 -4.71
N TYR A 296 -23.64 9.87 -5.06
CA TYR A 296 -24.21 10.85 -4.13
C TYR A 296 -25.49 10.36 -3.43
N ARG A 297 -26.26 9.48 -4.08
CA ARG A 297 -27.46 8.89 -3.49
C ARG A 297 -27.09 7.98 -2.31
N ALA A 298 -26.09 7.12 -2.48
CA ALA A 298 -25.58 6.27 -1.41
C ALA A 298 -25.08 7.12 -0.23
N GLU A 299 -24.36 8.20 -0.50
CA GLU A 299 -23.89 9.14 0.52
C GLU A 299 -25.06 9.78 1.28
N ALA A 300 -26.10 10.23 0.57
CA ALA A 300 -27.31 10.80 1.16
C ALA A 300 -28.11 9.79 2.01
N GLU A 301 -28.04 8.50 1.66
CA GLU A 301 -28.62 7.38 2.41
C GLU A 301 -27.72 6.91 3.58
N GLY A 302 -26.56 7.54 3.79
CA GLY A 302 -25.60 7.17 4.85
C GLY A 302 -24.82 5.88 4.56
N VAL A 303 -24.83 5.40 3.32
CA VAL A 303 -24.11 4.20 2.89
C VAL A 303 -22.67 4.57 2.54
N ASN A 304 -21.71 3.91 3.18
CA ASN A 304 -20.29 4.05 2.88
C ASN A 304 -19.75 2.85 2.09
N VAL A 305 -18.53 2.97 1.58
CA VAL A 305 -17.88 1.91 0.79
C VAL A 305 -17.68 0.63 1.59
N GLU A 306 -17.44 0.70 2.90
CA GLU A 306 -17.30 -0.48 3.76
C GLU A 306 -18.59 -1.31 3.77
N ALA A 307 -19.75 -0.65 3.89
CA ALA A 307 -21.05 -1.31 3.86
C ALA A 307 -21.32 -1.97 2.50
N VAL A 308 -20.92 -1.33 1.40
CA VAL A 308 -21.02 -1.91 0.05
C VAL A 308 -20.17 -3.18 -0.07
N ILE A 309 -18.91 -3.14 0.39
CA ILE A 309 -18.01 -4.30 0.36
C ILE A 309 -18.53 -5.44 1.25
N HIS A 310 -19.03 -5.11 2.43
CA HIS A 310 -19.65 -6.09 3.33
C HIS A 310 -20.83 -6.79 2.65
N LYS A 311 -21.74 -6.02 2.07
CA LYS A 311 -22.91 -6.57 1.36
C LYS A 311 -22.51 -7.37 0.11
N LEU A 312 -21.43 -7.00 -0.57
CA LEU A 312 -20.84 -7.79 -1.66
C LEU A 312 -20.36 -9.16 -1.15
N LEU A 313 -19.69 -9.22 0.01
CA LEU A 313 -19.22 -10.47 0.62
C LEU A 313 -20.37 -11.38 1.07
N GLU A 314 -21.52 -10.82 1.46
CA GLU A 314 -22.73 -11.58 1.79
C GLU A 314 -23.46 -12.07 0.53
N THR A 315 -23.50 -11.25 -0.53
CA THR A 315 -24.22 -11.57 -1.76
C THR A 315 -23.45 -12.57 -2.62
N VAL A 316 -22.14 -12.40 -2.74
CA VAL A 316 -21.26 -13.28 -3.51
C VAL A 316 -20.85 -14.45 -2.64
N GLN A 317 -21.69 -15.48 -2.65
CA GLN A 317 -21.46 -16.71 -1.91
C GLN A 317 -20.26 -17.48 -2.49
N PRO A 318 -19.43 -18.10 -1.61
CA PRO A 318 -18.39 -19.02 -2.04
C PRO A 318 -19.02 -20.20 -2.82
N PRO A 319 -18.29 -20.80 -3.78
CA PRO A 319 -18.74 -22.05 -4.40
C PRO A 319 -19.06 -23.09 -3.33
N ALA A 320 -20.17 -23.81 -3.50
CA ALA A 320 -20.59 -24.88 -2.61
C ALA A 320 -19.63 -26.06 -2.79
N GLY A 321 -18.68 -26.21 -1.85
CA GLY A 321 -17.68 -27.28 -1.83
C GLY A 321 -16.26 -26.76 -2.10
N GLY A 322 -15.48 -26.66 -1.03
CA GLY A 322 -14.06 -26.37 -1.02
C GLY A 322 -13.50 -26.63 0.37
#